data_AF-A0A5H2XZN7-F1
#
_entry.id   AF-A0A5H2XZN7-F1
#
_cell.length_a   1.000
_cell.length_b   1.000
_cell.length_c   1.000
_cell.angle_alpha   90.00
_cell.angle_beta   90.00
_cell.angle_gamma   90.00
#
_symmetry.space_group_name_H-M   'P 1'
#
loop_
_entity.id
_entity.type
_entity.pdbx_description
1 polymer ?
#
loop_
_entity_poly.entity_id
_entity_poly.type
_entity_poly.pdbx_seq_one_letter_code
_entity_poly.pdbx_strand_id
1 'polypeptide(L)'
;MKKLDTEVEQYNYRAFPNEFIWELNEDTPEGHLPLTNALRGTQLLKSILEHPAFKPTEEELLQAKAAGEDMGNGVTGLKGFMDGSKSKRVLKSDYSF
;
A
#
# COMPACT_ATOMS: atom_id res chain seq x y z
N MET A 1 -9.41 -22.07 -3.95
CA MET A 1 -10.43 -21.63 -4.94
C MET A 1 -11.38 -22.79 -5.18
N LYS A 2 -12.64 -22.68 -4.74
CA LYS A 2 -13.66 -23.68 -5.09
C LYS A 2 -13.94 -23.50 -6.59
N LYS A 3 -13.50 -24.44 -7.41
CA LYS A 3 -13.81 -24.44 -8.84
C LYS A 3 -15.29 -24.77 -8.99
N LEU A 4 -16.06 -23.84 -9.53
CA LEU A 4 -17.37 -24.17 -10.08
C LEU A 4 -17.13 -24.55 -11.54
N ASP A 5 -17.79 -25.61 -12.01
CA ASP A 5 -17.69 -26.11 -13.38
C ASP A 5 -18.41 -25.16 -14.35
N THR A 6 -17.86 -23.96 -14.51
CA THR A 6 -18.34 -22.94 -15.44
C THR A 6 -17.22 -22.59 -16.40
N GLU A 7 -17.52 -22.41 -17.68
CA GLU A 7 -16.55 -22.09 -18.75
C GLU A 7 -15.83 -20.73 -18.55
N VAL A 8 -16.23 -19.95 -17.55
CA VAL A 8 -15.72 -18.61 -17.24
C VAL A 8 -14.89 -18.65 -15.96
N GLU A 9 -13.62 -18.26 -16.05
CA GLU A 9 -12.76 -18.06 -14.88
C GLU A 9 -13.29 -16.91 -14.02
N GLN A 10 -13.84 -17.25 -12.84
CA GLN A 10 -14.39 -16.27 -11.92
C GLN A 10 -13.30 -15.77 -10.96
N TYR A 11 -12.87 -14.53 -11.13
CA TYR A 11 -11.96 -13.83 -10.21
C TYR A 11 -12.74 -13.31 -9.01
N ASN A 12 -12.80 -14.11 -7.95
CA ASN A 12 -13.45 -13.75 -6.69
C ASN A 12 -12.49 -13.10 -5.70
N TYR A 13 -13.02 -12.19 -4.89
CA TYR A 13 -12.32 -11.67 -3.72
C TYR A 13 -12.04 -12.79 -2.71
N ARG A 14 -10.95 -12.62 -1.97
CA ARG A 14 -10.62 -13.49 -0.82
C ARG A 14 -11.71 -13.39 0.24
N ALA A 15 -12.11 -14.54 0.79
CA ALA A 15 -13.13 -14.61 1.81
C ALA A 15 -12.61 -14.12 3.17
N PHE A 16 -13.22 -13.07 3.69
CA PHE A 16 -12.94 -12.56 5.03
C PHE A 16 -13.57 -13.47 6.11
N PRO A 17 -12.90 -13.73 7.25
CA PRO A 17 -11.51 -13.39 7.59
C PRO A 17 -10.48 -14.47 7.24
N ASN A 18 -10.93 -15.66 6.84
CA ASN A 18 -10.12 -16.88 6.86
C ASN A 18 -9.06 -16.98 5.75
N GLU A 19 -9.26 -16.33 4.60
CA GLU A 19 -8.33 -16.40 3.46
C GLU A 19 -7.25 -15.31 3.48
N PHE A 20 -7.20 -14.50 4.54
CA PHE A 20 -6.21 -13.45 4.74
C PHE A 20 -5.11 -13.92 5.70
N ILE A 21 -3.88 -13.52 5.41
CA ILE A 21 -2.71 -13.69 6.28
C ILE A 21 -2.70 -12.52 7.28
N TRP A 22 -2.61 -12.84 8.57
CA TRP A 22 -2.65 -11.86 9.67
C TRP A 22 -1.29 -11.61 10.32
N GLU A 23 -0.31 -12.48 10.02
CA GLU A 23 1.04 -12.39 10.56
C GLU A 23 1.89 -11.42 9.72
N LEU A 24 2.87 -10.75 10.33
CA LEU A 24 3.82 -9.87 9.65
C LEU A 24 5.13 -10.62 9.34
N ASN A 25 5.00 -11.75 8.64
CA ASN A 25 6.14 -12.60 8.27
C ASN A 25 6.56 -12.37 6.81
N GLU A 26 7.73 -12.89 6.42
CA GLU A 26 8.25 -12.80 5.03
C GLU A 26 7.31 -13.37 3.98
N ASP A 27 6.44 -14.32 4.35
CA ASP A 27 5.42 -14.90 3.46
C ASP A 27 4.25 -13.94 3.17
N THR A 28 4.17 -12.82 3.90
CA THR A 28 3.05 -11.86 3.78
C THR A 28 3.39 -10.82 2.72
N PRO A 29 2.55 -10.69 1.68
CA PRO A 29 2.82 -9.71 0.63
C PRO A 29 2.87 -8.28 1.16
N GLU A 30 3.73 -7.46 0.55
CA GLU A 30 3.86 -6.05 0.90
C GLU A 30 2.56 -5.30 0.59
N GLY A 31 2.08 -4.51 1.55
CA GLY A 31 0.79 -3.82 1.45
C GLY A 31 -0.44 -4.72 1.59
N HIS A 32 -0.29 -5.98 2.03
CA HIS A 32 -1.41 -6.90 2.29
C HIS A 32 -2.31 -6.41 3.44
N LEU A 33 -1.72 -5.79 4.46
CA LEU A 33 -2.42 -5.10 5.54
C LEU A 33 -2.02 -3.62 5.54
N PRO A 34 -2.94 -2.70 5.92
CA PRO A 34 -4.32 -2.92 6.39
C PRO A 34 -5.33 -3.22 5.27
N LEU A 35 -6.42 -3.94 5.60
CA LEU A 35 -7.47 -4.28 4.63
C LEU A 35 -8.50 -3.16 4.48
N THR A 36 -8.81 -2.77 3.24
CA THR A 36 -9.99 -1.97 2.89
C THR A 36 -10.96 -2.81 2.05
N ASN A 37 -12.22 -2.90 2.49
CA ASN A 37 -13.23 -3.71 1.80
C ASN A 37 -13.53 -3.17 0.40
N ALA A 38 -13.32 -4.01 -0.63
CA ALA A 38 -13.52 -3.67 -2.05
C ALA A 38 -14.89 -4.09 -2.62
N LEU A 39 -15.77 -4.74 -1.83
CA LEU A 39 -17.10 -5.15 -2.29
C LEU A 39 -17.99 -3.97 -2.69
N ARG A 40 -17.67 -2.76 -2.24
CA ARG A 40 -18.35 -1.50 -2.58
C ARG A 40 -17.52 -0.62 -3.51
N GLY A 41 -16.52 -1.19 -4.19
CA GLY A 41 -15.57 -0.46 -5.03
C GLY A 41 -14.38 0.10 -4.25
N THR A 42 -13.56 0.89 -4.94
CA THR A 42 -12.23 1.35 -4.48
C THR A 42 -12.16 2.83 -4.14
N GLN A 43 -13.29 3.54 -4.14
CA GLN A 43 -13.34 4.98 -3.90
C GLN A 43 -12.74 5.35 -2.53
N LEU A 44 -13.04 4.58 -1.48
CA LEU A 44 -12.49 4.79 -0.15
C LEU A 44 -10.96 4.65 -0.14
N LEU A 45 -10.44 3.57 -0.72
CA LEU A 45 -9.00 3.33 -0.80
C LEU A 45 -8.31 4.46 -1.57
N LYS A 46 -8.90 4.91 -2.68
CA LYS A 46 -8.40 6.06 -3.44
C LYS A 46 -8.31 7.32 -2.57
N SER A 47 -9.39 7.67 -1.87
CA SER A 47 -9.40 8.86 -1.00
C SER A 47 -8.40 8.78 0.15
N ILE A 48 -8.14 7.58 0.70
CA ILE A 48 -7.11 7.39 1.71
C ILE A 48 -5.73 7.65 1.12
N LEU A 49 -5.40 7.06 -0.04
CA LEU A 49 -4.08 7.24 -0.65
C LEU A 49 -3.81 8.67 -1.14
N GLU A 50 -4.86 9.41 -1.53
CA GLU A 50 -4.79 10.83 -1.91
C GLU A 50 -4.80 11.78 -0.70
N HIS A 51 -4.87 11.26 0.53
CA HIS A 51 -4.99 12.07 1.73
C HIS A 51 -3.73 12.92 1.99
N PRO A 52 -3.86 14.21 2.39
CA PRO A 52 -2.73 15.12 2.59
C PRO A 52 -1.70 14.63 3.63
N ALA A 53 -2.07 13.72 4.52
CA ALA A 53 -1.14 13.12 5.49
C ALA A 53 0.02 12.35 4.83
N PHE A 54 -0.15 11.90 3.58
CA PHE A 54 0.90 11.20 2.84
C PHE A 54 1.72 12.12 1.94
N LYS A 55 1.48 13.44 1.97
CA LYS A 55 2.32 14.39 1.24
C LYS A 55 3.70 14.45 1.90
N PRO A 56 4.79 14.46 1.11
CA PRO A 56 6.12 14.58 1.66
C PRO A 56 6.27 15.92 2.36
N THR A 57 6.97 15.92 3.49
CA THR A 57 7.32 17.15 4.19
C THR A 57 8.33 17.95 3.38
N GLU A 58 8.41 19.25 3.64
CA GLU A 58 9.38 20.13 2.96
C GLU A 58 10.82 19.62 3.16
N GLU A 59 11.13 19.09 4.35
CA GLU A 59 12.43 18.51 4.69
C GLU A 59 12.75 17.26 3.85
N GLU A 60 11.78 16.35 3.70
CA GLU A 60 11.93 15.15 2.85
C GLU A 60 12.07 15.51 1.37
N LEU A 61 11.36 16.54 0.90
CA LEU A 61 11.49 17.07 -0.46
C LEU A 61 12.86 17.69 -0.71
N LEU A 62 13.40 18.43 0.27
CA LEU A 62 14.73 19.02 0.18
C LEU A 62 15.82 17.94 0.18
N GLN A 63 15.68 16.90 1.00
CA GLN A 63 16.59 15.75 1.01
C GLN A 63 16.53 14.95 -0.30
N ALA A 64 15.34 14.72 -0.84
CA ALA A 64 15.16 14.05 -2.14
C ALA A 64 15.77 14.87 -3.30
N LYS A 65 15.65 16.21 -3.28
CA LYS A 65 16.27 17.10 -4.26
C LYS A 65 17.80 17.14 -4.14
N ALA A 66 18.33 17.13 -2.91
CA ALA A 66 19.77 17.09 -2.67
C ALA A 66 20.42 15.75 -3.07
N ALA A 67 19.64 14.66 -3.08
CA ALA A 67 20.08 13.32 -3.47
C ALA A 67 19.87 13.00 -4.97
N GLY A 68 19.27 13.89 -5.76
CA GLY A 68 18.85 13.63 -7.14
C GLY A 68 19.06 14.80 -8.09
N GLU A 69 20.31 15.04 -8.49
CA GLU A 69 20.60 15.57 -9.82
C GLU A 69 20.69 14.41 -10.81
N ASP A 70 19.92 14.52 -11.89
CA ASP A 70 19.71 13.58 -13.01
C ASP A 70 18.54 12.58 -12.86
N MET A 71 17.38 12.95 -13.42
CA MET A 71 16.66 12.15 -14.42
C MET A 71 15.49 12.97 -14.98
N GLY A 72 15.45 13.04 -16.30
CA GLY A 72 14.53 13.86 -17.09
C GLY A 72 13.04 13.52 -16.94
N ASN A 73 12.25 14.48 -17.40
CA ASN A 73 10.81 14.48 -17.57
C ASN A 73 10.27 13.13 -18.14
N GLY A 74 9.60 12.35 -17.31
CA GLY A 74 8.92 11.12 -17.69
C GLY A 74 7.85 10.74 -16.68
N VAL A 75 6.58 10.95 -17.05
CA VAL A 75 5.42 10.39 -16.34
C VAL A 75 5.49 8.86 -16.44
N THR A 76 6.03 8.17 -15.42
CA THR A 76 5.79 6.74 -15.17
C THR A 76 6.23 6.31 -13.77
N GLY A 77 5.32 5.70 -13.01
CA GLY A 77 5.61 4.54 -12.17
C GLY A 77 6.11 4.80 -10.75
N LEU A 78 5.31 4.38 -9.76
CA LEU A 78 5.71 4.14 -8.37
C LEU A 78 6.84 3.07 -8.29
N LYS A 79 8.07 3.42 -8.65
CA LYS A 79 9.21 2.50 -8.63
C LYS A 79 10.32 3.02 -7.71
N GLY A 80 10.00 3.19 -6.43
CA GLY A 80 10.98 3.65 -5.45
C GLY A 80 10.57 3.60 -3.98
N PHE A 81 9.44 3.01 -3.63
CA PHE A 81 9.01 2.95 -2.22
C PHE A 81 9.68 1.84 -1.40
N MET A 82 10.54 1.04 -2.01
CA MET A 82 11.04 -0.19 -1.42
C MET A 82 12.51 -0.38 -1.75
N ASP A 83 13.37 0.48 -1.21
CA ASP A 83 14.75 0.09 -0.96
C ASP A 83 15.04 0.25 0.54
N GLY A 84 15.59 -0.81 1.09
CA GLY A 84 15.68 -1.06 2.52
C GLY A 84 16.55 -0.03 3.23
N SER A 85 15.93 0.90 3.94
CA SER A 85 16.58 1.63 5.02
C SER A 85 15.71 1.61 6.26
N LYS A 86 16.23 0.95 7.29
CA LYS A 86 15.63 0.80 8.62
C LYS A 86 15.51 2.17 9.30
N SER A 87 14.53 2.98 8.91
CA SER A 87 14.18 4.18 9.66
C SER A 87 13.16 3.79 10.74
N LYS A 88 13.60 3.84 12.00
CA LYS A 88 12.75 3.62 13.19
C LYS A 88 11.77 4.79 13.33
N ARG A 89 10.79 4.90 12.45
CA ARG A 89 9.63 5.78 12.68
C ARG A 89 8.71 5.06 13.65
N VAL A 90 8.89 5.34 14.95
CA VAL A 90 7.95 4.95 16.00
C VAL A 90 6.66 5.72 15.74
N LEU A 91 5.74 5.10 15.01
CA LEU A 91 4.40 5.63 14.79
C LEU A 91 3.64 5.50 16.11
N LYS A 92 3.72 6.51 16.98
CA LYS A 92 2.86 6.59 18.16
C LYS A 92 1.42 6.78 17.68
N SER A 93 0.70 5.68 17.62
CA SER A 93 -0.72 5.68 17.34
C SER A 93 -1.43 5.80 18.68
N ASP A 94 -1.68 7.04 19.12
CA ASP A 94 -2.40 7.31 20.36
C ASP A 94 -3.92 7.11 20.11
N TYR A 95 -4.33 5.85 20.04
CA TYR A 95 -5.75 5.46 20.07
C TYR A 95 -6.21 5.33 21.52
N SER A 96 -6.47 6.47 22.16
CA SER A 96 -7.30 6.55 23.36
C SER A 96 -8.57 7.33 23.01
N PHE A 97 -9.73 6.67 23.13
CA PHE A 97 -11.04 7.30 23.09
C PHE A 97 -11.47 7.65 24.52
#